data_AF-A0A8D3CG81-F1
#
_entry.id   AF-A0A8D3CG81-F1
#
_cell.length_a   1.000
_cell.length_b   1.000
_cell.length_c   1.000
_cell.angle_alpha   90.00
_cell.angle_beta   90.00
_cell.angle_gamma   90.00
#
_symmetry.space_group_name_H-M   'P 1'
#
loop_
_entity.id
_entity.type
_entity.pdbx_description
1 polymer ?
#
loop_
_entity_poly.entity_id
_entity_poly.type
_entity_poly.pdbx_seq_one_letter_code
_entity_poly.pdbx_strand_id
1 'polypeptide(L)'
;MNLCPGLLRRTEPATMAAAGRLSFRNITALAPMVRVGTLPMRLLALDYGADVVYCEELIDIKMVQCERVVNDVLQTVDFVAPDERVMFRTCEREKDRVVFQMGTADPDRALTVARLVEKDVAAVDVNMGCPKEYSTKGGMGSALLSDPDKIEAILRKLVGGVSVPVTCKIRILPSLEETIHLVRRIEQTGVAAVAVHGRFKDERTRHPVHCDYIQAVAQAVSIPVIANGGSLDLVKSNGDIEEFRRASGAASVMLARAAMWNASVFDSRGPLPVERVMEEYIKYAILYENHAFNTKYCLCQMLRDKVESPLGKQLHAAQTNGEISEAYGLQEFYQQTQEQLRARRDALQSGSPPDRPVVDGDVTTMTVKFERREYPPQITPKMFLLEWSRREKLESPLYEMAQRSQDRAFQSTVTVAGKKYRSSLWEKSKKFAEQAAAVVCLRVLGIPEGRIGEEESGLVCKRKREAKTNGAAEKETSKKRHVSADKETETSKAANGDHRKPDTPPEQPQ
;
A
#
# COMPACT_ATOMS: atom_id res chain seq x y z
N MET A 1 11.63 25.02 11.52
CA MET A 1 11.77 26.25 10.71
C MET A 1 11.80 25.85 9.23
N ASN A 2 10.93 26.49 8.45
CA ASN A 2 10.85 26.63 6.98
C ASN A 2 11.29 25.46 6.07
N LEU A 3 10.31 24.65 5.68
CA LEU A 3 10.34 23.88 4.42
C LEU A 3 10.48 24.85 3.22
N CYS A 4 11.16 24.40 2.16
CA CYS A 4 11.47 25.13 0.93
C CYS A 4 10.37 26.14 0.49
N PRO A 5 10.71 27.41 0.18
CA PRO A 5 9.72 28.44 -0.20
C PRO A 5 9.04 28.25 -1.57
N GLY A 6 9.32 27.15 -2.30
CA GLY A 6 8.90 26.99 -3.70
C GLY A 6 7.61 26.20 -3.95
N LEU A 7 7.04 25.53 -2.93
CA LEU A 7 5.92 24.57 -3.12
C LEU A 7 4.65 24.91 -2.32
N LEU A 8 4.48 26.16 -1.88
CA LEU A 8 3.30 26.59 -1.14
C LEU A 8 2.33 27.32 -2.07
N ARG A 9 1.62 26.58 -2.91
CA ARG A 9 0.34 27.06 -3.45
C ARG A 9 -0.71 26.88 -2.36
N ARG A 10 -1.25 27.99 -1.87
CA ARG A 10 -2.44 27.99 -1.03
C ARG A 10 -3.59 27.41 -1.86
N THR A 11 -3.97 26.18 -1.58
CA THR A 11 -5.24 25.62 -2.04
C THR A 11 -6.34 26.22 -1.18
N GLU A 12 -7.36 26.81 -1.79
CA GLU A 12 -8.55 27.20 -1.04
C GLU A 12 -9.17 25.96 -0.36
N PRO A 13 -9.77 26.11 0.84
CA PRO A 13 -10.42 24.99 1.52
C PRO A 13 -11.52 24.42 0.63
N ALA A 14 -11.61 23.08 0.56
CA ALA A 14 -12.76 22.41 -0.02
C ALA A 14 -14.04 22.96 0.63
N THR A 15 -15.13 23.03 -0.13
CA THR A 15 -16.43 23.54 0.34
C THR A 15 -16.92 22.71 1.53
N MET A 16 -16.63 23.18 2.75
CA MET A 16 -17.12 22.58 3.99
C MET A 16 -18.61 22.87 4.15
N ALA A 17 -19.40 21.87 4.52
CA ALA A 17 -20.79 22.11 4.93
C ALA A 17 -20.84 22.93 6.24
N ALA A 18 -21.98 23.56 6.53
CA ALA A 18 -22.19 24.42 7.71
C ALA A 18 -21.89 23.75 9.08
N ALA A 19 -21.65 22.43 9.10
CA ALA A 19 -21.32 21.64 10.29
C ALA A 19 -19.86 21.12 10.32
N GLY A 20 -18.95 21.64 9.49
CA GLY A 20 -17.54 21.20 9.45
C GLY A 20 -17.33 19.79 8.90
N ARG A 21 -18.31 19.24 8.18
CA ARG A 21 -18.25 17.95 7.49
C ARG A 21 -17.99 18.15 6.00
N LEU A 22 -17.27 17.21 5.38
CA LEU A 22 -17.00 17.22 3.95
C LEU A 22 -18.30 17.24 3.13
N SER A 23 -18.43 18.21 2.22
CA SER A 23 -19.52 18.26 1.24
C SER A 23 -19.14 17.51 -0.03
N PHE A 24 -20.07 16.74 -0.59
CA PHE A 24 -19.91 16.04 -1.87
C PHE A 24 -20.67 16.73 -3.01
N ARG A 25 -21.00 18.01 -2.87
CA ARG A 25 -21.63 18.83 -3.93
C ARG A 25 -20.63 19.80 -4.52
N ASN A 26 -20.67 19.98 -5.84
CA ASN A 26 -19.82 20.89 -6.60
C ASN A 26 -18.32 20.66 -6.35
N ILE A 27 -17.91 19.40 -6.20
CA ILE A 27 -16.51 19.01 -6.03
C ILE A 27 -15.97 18.29 -7.27
N THR A 28 -14.66 18.34 -7.41
CA THR A 28 -13.86 17.48 -8.28
C THR A 28 -13.03 16.53 -7.41
N ALA A 29 -13.12 15.22 -7.69
CA ALA A 29 -12.49 14.21 -6.87
C ALA A 29 -11.48 13.37 -7.66
N LEU A 30 -10.34 13.05 -7.03
CA LEU A 30 -9.48 11.95 -7.46
C LEU A 30 -10.15 10.62 -7.10
N ALA A 31 -10.35 9.76 -8.11
CA ALA A 31 -10.96 8.45 -7.93
C ALA A 31 -10.05 7.46 -7.18
N PRO A 32 -10.62 6.47 -6.47
CA PRO A 32 -9.85 5.40 -5.87
C PRO A 32 -9.22 4.52 -6.95
N MET A 33 -7.91 4.32 -6.88
CA MET A 33 -7.15 3.55 -7.85
C MET A 33 -6.07 2.73 -7.17
N VAL A 34 -6.21 1.40 -7.20
CA VAL A 34 -5.22 0.46 -6.62
C VAL A 34 -3.82 0.74 -7.18
N ARG A 35 -2.83 0.83 -6.28
CA ARG A 35 -1.45 1.29 -6.46
C ARG A 35 -1.28 2.77 -6.78
N VAL A 36 -2.19 3.40 -7.50
CA VAL A 36 -2.01 4.81 -7.92
C VAL A 36 -2.39 5.78 -6.80
N GLY A 37 -3.46 5.51 -6.06
CA GLY A 37 -4.02 6.37 -5.02
C GLY A 37 -3.25 6.35 -3.69
N THR A 38 -1.92 6.18 -3.73
CA THR A 38 -1.04 6.33 -2.56
C THR A 38 -0.81 7.81 -2.25
N LEU A 39 -0.26 8.12 -1.06
CA LEU A 39 -0.14 9.50 -0.56
C LEU A 39 0.48 10.48 -1.57
N PRO A 40 1.57 10.15 -2.30
CA PRO A 40 2.15 11.10 -3.26
C PRO A 40 1.19 11.58 -4.34
N MET A 41 0.40 10.67 -4.92
CA MET A 41 -0.58 11.03 -5.95
C MET A 41 -1.72 11.86 -5.37
N ARG A 42 -2.19 11.53 -4.16
CA ARG A 42 -3.26 12.28 -3.50
C ARG A 42 -2.85 13.71 -3.23
N LEU A 43 -1.66 13.93 -2.65
CA LEU A 43 -1.14 15.27 -2.42
C LEU A 43 -0.92 16.04 -3.73
N LEU A 44 -0.40 15.37 -4.76
CA LEU A 44 -0.22 15.99 -6.07
C LEU A 44 -1.55 16.38 -6.73
N ALA A 45 -2.59 15.57 -6.59
CA ALA A 45 -3.92 15.92 -7.08
C ALA A 45 -4.50 17.14 -6.33
N LEU A 46 -4.29 17.21 -5.01
CA LEU A 46 -4.68 18.39 -4.21
C LEU A 46 -3.92 19.64 -4.66
N ASP A 47 -2.61 19.55 -4.94
CA ASP A 47 -1.81 20.68 -5.44
C ASP A 47 -2.36 21.27 -6.74
N TYR A 48 -2.91 20.41 -7.59
CA TYR A 48 -3.50 20.80 -8.86
C TYR A 48 -4.98 21.17 -8.74
N GLY A 49 -5.58 21.13 -7.56
CA GLY A 49 -6.93 21.66 -7.34
C GLY A 49 -8.04 20.61 -7.26
N ALA A 50 -7.71 19.33 -7.05
CA ALA A 50 -8.74 18.39 -6.59
C ALA A 50 -9.28 18.83 -5.22
N ASP A 51 -10.59 18.78 -5.04
CA ASP A 51 -11.25 19.12 -3.77
C ASP A 51 -11.17 17.95 -2.79
N VAL A 52 -11.32 16.73 -3.32
CA VAL A 52 -11.39 15.48 -2.56
C VAL A 52 -10.49 14.43 -3.20
N VAL A 53 -9.82 13.62 -2.37
CA VAL A 53 -8.94 12.55 -2.84
C VAL A 53 -9.26 11.21 -2.21
N TYR A 54 -9.59 10.22 -3.03
CA TYR A 54 -9.82 8.86 -2.55
C TYR A 54 -8.49 8.10 -2.49
N CYS A 55 -8.27 7.33 -1.43
CA CYS A 55 -7.17 6.36 -1.41
C CYS A 55 -7.46 5.16 -2.32
N GLU A 56 -6.47 4.29 -2.50
CA GLU A 56 -6.71 2.99 -3.12
C GLU A 56 -7.70 2.13 -2.32
N GLU A 57 -8.36 1.16 -2.99
CA GLU A 57 -9.17 0.16 -2.32
C GLU A 57 -8.28 -0.68 -1.38
N LEU A 58 -8.54 -0.59 -0.08
CA LEU A 58 -7.85 -1.37 0.95
C LEU A 58 -8.80 -2.42 1.54
N ILE A 59 -8.35 -3.68 1.58
CA ILE A 59 -9.19 -4.79 1.99
C ILE A 59 -9.32 -4.84 3.52
N ASP A 60 -10.56 -4.88 3.99
CA ASP A 60 -10.91 -4.85 5.41
C ASP A 60 -10.22 -5.95 6.25
N ILE A 61 -10.11 -7.17 5.71
CA ILE A 61 -9.42 -8.32 6.35
C ILE A 61 -7.94 -8.01 6.63
N LYS A 62 -7.29 -7.17 5.81
CA LYS A 62 -5.92 -6.74 6.05
C LYS A 62 -5.86 -5.55 6.99
N MET A 63 -6.77 -4.59 6.83
CA MET A 63 -6.80 -3.38 7.65
C MET A 63 -7.13 -3.65 9.12
N VAL A 64 -7.99 -4.63 9.42
CA VAL A 64 -8.32 -4.99 10.82
C VAL A 64 -7.12 -5.52 11.61
N GLN A 65 -6.06 -5.95 10.93
CA GLN A 65 -4.81 -6.40 11.54
C GLN A 65 -3.81 -5.27 11.78
N CYS A 66 -4.12 -4.05 11.31
CA CYS A 66 -3.20 -2.92 11.34
C CYS A 66 -3.30 -2.16 12.66
N GLU A 67 -2.18 -1.53 13.03
CA GLU A 67 -2.10 -0.60 14.15
C GLU A 67 -1.89 0.82 13.61
N ARG A 68 -2.58 1.79 14.22
CA ARG A 68 -2.39 3.22 13.94
C ARG A 68 -1.13 3.71 14.66
N VAL A 69 -0.16 4.20 13.90
CA VAL A 69 1.14 4.67 14.39
C VAL A 69 1.34 6.11 13.94
N VAL A 70 1.62 7.00 14.88
CA VAL A 70 2.10 8.35 14.55
C VAL A 70 3.57 8.26 14.18
N ASN A 71 3.94 8.80 13.02
CA ASN A 71 5.29 8.79 12.51
C ASN A 71 5.86 10.21 12.52
N ASP A 72 6.52 10.57 13.61
CA ASP A 72 7.06 11.93 13.83
C ASP A 72 8.21 12.28 12.86
N VAL A 73 8.89 11.28 12.28
CA VAL A 73 9.95 11.52 11.30
C VAL A 73 9.37 12.10 10.01
N LEU A 74 8.33 11.44 9.50
CA LEU A 74 7.65 11.82 8.26
C LEU A 74 6.50 12.81 8.46
N GLN A 75 6.10 13.05 9.72
CA GLN A 75 4.91 13.83 10.08
C GLN A 75 3.65 13.22 9.44
N THR A 76 3.51 11.90 9.55
CA THR A 76 2.40 11.12 9.00
C THR A 76 1.70 10.31 10.07
N VAL A 77 0.51 9.81 9.73
CA VAL A 77 -0.14 8.71 10.44
C VAL A 77 -0.11 7.49 9.53
N ASP A 78 0.45 6.40 10.05
CA ASP A 78 0.66 5.15 9.34
C ASP A 78 -0.22 4.04 9.93
N PHE A 79 -0.88 3.26 9.09
CA PHE A 79 -1.60 2.07 9.47
C PHE A 79 -0.77 0.86 9.08
N VAL A 80 -0.14 0.25 10.08
CA VAL A 80 0.96 -0.71 9.89
C VAL A 80 0.47 -2.12 10.16
N ALA A 81 0.62 -3.01 9.19
CA ALA A 81 0.29 -4.42 9.33
C ALA A 81 1.33 -5.17 10.19
N PRO A 82 1.03 -6.40 10.67
CA PRO A 82 1.96 -7.16 11.52
C PRO A 82 3.29 -7.52 10.86
N ASP A 83 3.36 -7.50 9.52
CA ASP A 83 4.58 -7.69 8.72
C ASP A 83 5.36 -6.37 8.51
N GLU A 84 5.06 -5.34 9.31
CA GLU A 84 5.64 -3.98 9.26
C GLU A 84 5.33 -3.21 7.98
N ARG A 85 4.50 -3.75 7.08
CA ARG A 85 4.09 -3.04 5.87
C ARG A 85 3.08 -1.94 6.23
N VAL A 86 3.36 -0.72 5.78
CA VAL A 86 2.40 0.39 5.84
C VAL A 86 1.31 0.16 4.80
N MET A 87 0.09 -0.10 5.25
CA MET A 87 -1.07 -0.36 4.40
C MET A 87 -1.77 0.93 3.96
N PHE A 88 -1.81 1.92 4.85
CA PHE A 88 -2.32 3.25 4.56
C PHE A 88 -1.42 4.27 5.27
N ARG A 89 -1.07 5.34 4.56
CA ARG A 89 -0.32 6.48 5.10
C ARG A 89 -1.07 7.74 4.73
N THR A 90 -1.28 8.61 5.70
CA THR A 90 -1.91 9.92 5.54
C THR A 90 -1.16 10.99 6.31
N CYS A 91 -1.47 12.27 6.07
CA CYS A 91 -0.86 13.39 6.78
C CYS A 91 -1.90 14.50 6.99
N GLU A 92 -1.59 15.44 7.89
CA GLU A 92 -2.51 16.52 8.26
C GLU A 92 -3.00 17.33 7.06
N ARG A 93 -2.17 17.45 6.01
CA ARG A 93 -2.47 18.22 4.80
C ARG A 93 -3.70 17.73 4.03
N GLU A 94 -3.97 16.43 4.04
CA GLU A 94 -5.12 15.85 3.32
C GLU A 94 -6.24 15.38 4.24
N LYS A 95 -6.08 15.46 5.56
CA LYS A 95 -6.99 14.91 6.56
C LYS A 95 -8.46 15.29 6.34
N ASP A 96 -8.72 16.56 6.01
CA ASP A 96 -10.07 17.08 5.76
C ASP A 96 -10.57 16.85 4.32
N ARG A 97 -9.81 16.14 3.48
CA ARG A 97 -10.10 15.91 2.05
C ARG A 97 -9.94 14.46 1.60
N VAL A 98 -9.29 13.62 2.39
CA VAL A 98 -9.01 12.23 2.03
C VAL A 98 -10.20 11.33 2.38
N VAL A 99 -10.62 10.51 1.43
CA VAL A 99 -11.67 9.50 1.62
C VAL A 99 -11.04 8.12 1.63
N PHE A 100 -11.26 7.38 2.71
CA PHE A 100 -10.75 6.03 2.87
C PHE A 100 -11.70 5.02 2.19
N GLN A 101 -11.28 4.43 1.06
CA GLN A 101 -12.07 3.39 0.41
C GLN A 101 -11.68 2.00 0.90
N MET A 102 -12.66 1.24 1.40
CA MET A 102 -12.49 -0.17 1.75
C MET A 102 -13.19 -1.13 0.78
N GLY A 103 -12.57 -2.28 0.57
CA GLY A 103 -13.25 -3.49 0.09
C GLY A 103 -13.71 -4.32 1.29
N THR A 104 -15.02 -4.59 1.37
CA THR A 104 -15.61 -5.36 2.48
C THR A 104 -16.84 -6.13 2.00
N ALA A 105 -17.17 -7.21 2.73
CA ALA A 105 -18.38 -8.02 2.54
C ALA A 105 -19.06 -8.35 3.88
N ASP A 106 -18.67 -7.65 4.95
CA ASP A 106 -19.05 -7.95 6.34
C ASP A 106 -19.28 -6.66 7.12
N PRO A 107 -20.49 -6.40 7.64
CA PRO A 107 -20.81 -5.15 8.32
C PRO A 107 -19.95 -4.86 9.56
N ASP A 108 -19.64 -5.87 10.37
CA ASP A 108 -18.91 -5.68 11.64
C ASP A 108 -17.42 -5.43 11.40
N ARG A 109 -16.83 -6.14 10.43
CA ARG A 109 -15.44 -5.90 10.02
C ARG A 109 -15.29 -4.54 9.33
N ALA A 110 -16.25 -4.15 8.49
CA ALA A 110 -16.30 -2.82 7.89
C ALA A 110 -16.28 -1.73 8.98
N LEU A 111 -17.16 -1.84 9.98
CA LEU A 111 -17.23 -0.88 11.08
C LEU A 111 -15.94 -0.83 11.90
N THR A 112 -15.33 -2.00 12.16
CA THR A 112 -14.05 -2.06 12.89
C THR A 112 -12.96 -1.29 12.16
N VAL A 113 -12.84 -1.46 10.84
CA VAL A 113 -11.86 -0.73 10.02
C VAL A 113 -12.21 0.75 9.91
N ALA A 114 -13.49 1.10 9.78
CA ALA A 114 -13.92 2.49 9.70
C ALA A 114 -13.55 3.27 10.98
N ARG A 115 -13.78 2.67 12.16
CA ARG A 115 -13.39 3.25 13.46
C ARG A 115 -11.87 3.36 13.65
N LEU A 116 -11.11 2.45 13.05
CA LEU A 116 -9.64 2.51 13.08
C LEU A 116 -9.14 3.79 12.39
N VAL A 117 -9.77 4.22 11.29
CA VAL A 117 -9.28 5.32 10.44
C VAL A 117 -10.02 6.64 10.61
N GLU A 118 -11.23 6.66 11.19
CA GLU A 118 -12.15 7.83 11.15
C GLU A 118 -11.57 9.14 11.70
N LYS A 119 -10.54 9.08 12.55
CA LYS A 119 -9.90 10.28 13.12
C LYS A 119 -8.87 10.94 12.19
N ASP A 120 -8.47 10.24 11.14
CA ASP A 120 -7.38 10.63 10.25
C ASP A 120 -7.86 10.85 8.80
N VAL A 121 -9.16 10.72 8.55
CA VAL A 121 -9.76 10.83 7.21
C VAL A 121 -11.06 11.64 7.24
N ALA A 122 -11.43 12.23 6.12
CA ALA A 122 -12.60 13.10 6.01
C ALA A 122 -13.90 12.32 5.82
N ALA A 123 -13.83 11.11 5.26
CA ALA A 123 -14.95 10.22 5.01
C ALA A 123 -14.49 8.77 4.81
N VAL A 124 -15.44 7.85 4.87
CA VAL A 124 -15.25 6.43 4.56
C VAL A 124 -16.09 6.04 3.35
N ASP A 125 -15.53 5.28 2.42
CA ASP A 125 -16.19 4.80 1.21
C ASP A 125 -16.17 3.28 1.10
N VAL A 126 -17.26 2.69 0.61
CA VAL A 126 -17.35 1.26 0.30
C VAL A 126 -17.28 1.01 -1.21
N ASN A 127 -16.31 0.19 -1.63
CA ASN A 127 -16.20 -0.23 -3.03
C ASN A 127 -17.23 -1.31 -3.36
N MET A 128 -18.15 -0.99 -4.26
CA MET A 128 -19.15 -1.90 -4.82
C MET A 128 -19.02 -2.04 -6.34
N GLY A 129 -17.91 -1.58 -6.92
CA GLY A 129 -17.74 -1.46 -8.38
C GLY A 129 -16.59 -2.28 -8.97
N CYS A 130 -15.68 -2.82 -8.15
CA CYS A 130 -14.49 -3.54 -8.64
C CYS A 130 -14.87 -4.91 -9.23
N PRO A 131 -14.58 -5.19 -10.52
CA PRO A 131 -14.87 -6.47 -11.14
C PRO A 131 -13.71 -7.47 -11.07
N LYS A 132 -12.60 -7.12 -10.40
CA LYS A 132 -11.40 -7.97 -10.36
C LYS A 132 -11.60 -9.14 -9.41
N GLU A 133 -11.04 -10.29 -9.77
CA GLU A 133 -11.22 -11.56 -9.04
C GLU A 133 -10.87 -11.49 -7.56
N TYR A 134 -9.81 -10.77 -7.18
CA TYR A 134 -9.43 -10.65 -5.77
C TYR A 134 -10.52 -9.97 -4.92
N SER A 135 -11.36 -9.13 -5.52
CA SER A 135 -12.47 -8.45 -4.86
C SER A 135 -13.72 -9.33 -4.90
N THR A 136 -14.09 -9.84 -6.09
CA THR A 136 -15.32 -10.63 -6.26
C THR A 136 -15.29 -11.99 -5.56
N LYS A 137 -14.14 -12.69 -5.52
CA LYS A 137 -14.01 -13.97 -4.77
C LYS A 137 -14.19 -13.80 -3.26
N GLY A 138 -13.92 -12.61 -2.73
CA GLY A 138 -14.15 -12.27 -1.33
C GLY A 138 -15.57 -11.77 -1.05
N GLY A 139 -16.48 -11.80 -2.03
CA GLY A 139 -17.83 -11.24 -1.91
C GLY A 139 -17.87 -9.70 -1.90
N MET A 140 -16.78 -9.04 -2.29
CA MET A 140 -16.61 -7.58 -2.28
C MET A 140 -16.77 -6.98 -3.69
N GLY A 141 -16.70 -5.65 -3.79
CA GLY A 141 -16.74 -4.96 -5.07
C GLY A 141 -18.04 -5.23 -5.82
N SER A 142 -17.95 -5.49 -7.12
CA SER A 142 -19.14 -5.74 -7.95
C SER A 142 -19.91 -7.01 -7.61
N ALA A 143 -19.41 -7.88 -6.72
CA ALA A 143 -20.18 -9.02 -6.19
C ALA A 143 -21.26 -8.56 -5.20
N LEU A 144 -21.09 -7.41 -4.53
CA LEU A 144 -22.11 -6.85 -3.66
C LEU A 144 -23.37 -6.41 -4.42
N LEU A 145 -23.23 -6.03 -5.69
CA LEU A 145 -24.34 -5.52 -6.50
C LEU A 145 -25.47 -6.54 -6.73
N SER A 146 -25.19 -7.84 -6.57
CA SER A 146 -26.21 -8.90 -6.61
C SER A 146 -26.86 -9.19 -5.25
N ASP A 147 -26.45 -8.51 -4.18
CA ASP A 147 -26.95 -8.71 -2.82
C ASP A 147 -27.25 -7.35 -2.15
N PRO A 148 -28.36 -6.69 -2.53
CA PRO A 148 -28.74 -5.39 -1.96
C PRO A 148 -28.97 -5.42 -0.45
N ASP A 149 -29.39 -6.55 0.12
CA ASP A 149 -29.61 -6.68 1.57
C ASP A 149 -28.29 -6.60 2.33
N LYS A 150 -27.24 -7.25 1.81
CA LYS A 150 -25.87 -7.11 2.35
C LYS A 150 -25.34 -5.69 2.20
N ILE A 151 -25.60 -5.02 1.07
CA ILE A 151 -25.26 -3.61 0.88
C ILE A 151 -25.88 -2.75 1.99
N GLU A 152 -27.19 -2.90 2.22
CA GLU A 152 -27.88 -2.15 3.28
C GLU A 152 -27.31 -2.44 4.68
N ALA A 153 -27.06 -3.72 4.97
CA ALA A 153 -26.49 -4.12 6.26
C ALA A 153 -25.13 -3.45 6.51
N ILE A 154 -24.24 -3.44 5.52
CA ILE A 154 -22.92 -2.80 5.61
C ILE A 154 -23.07 -1.29 5.80
N LEU A 155 -23.85 -0.63 4.93
CA LEU A 155 -23.97 0.83 4.93
C LEU A 155 -24.67 1.36 6.19
N ARG A 156 -25.78 0.76 6.63
CA ARG A 156 -26.46 1.16 7.88
C ARG A 156 -25.54 1.02 9.09
N LYS A 157 -24.75 -0.06 9.15
CA LYS A 157 -23.80 -0.30 10.24
C LYS A 157 -22.69 0.75 10.27
N LEU A 158 -22.19 1.16 9.11
CA LEU A 158 -21.19 2.22 8.99
C LEU A 158 -21.79 3.59 9.35
N VAL A 159 -22.91 3.98 8.74
CA VAL A 159 -23.57 5.28 8.95
C VAL A 159 -23.93 5.49 10.42
N GLY A 160 -24.42 4.46 11.12
CA GLY A 160 -24.73 4.55 12.55
C GLY A 160 -23.52 4.37 13.48
N GLY A 161 -22.35 4.04 12.94
CA GLY A 161 -21.21 3.54 13.72
C GLY A 161 -19.96 4.42 13.73
N VAL A 162 -19.83 5.36 12.79
CA VAL A 162 -18.72 6.34 12.71
C VAL A 162 -19.23 7.78 12.69
N SER A 163 -18.33 8.71 13.00
CA SER A 163 -18.63 10.16 13.09
C SER A 163 -18.44 10.93 11.78
N VAL A 164 -17.71 10.36 10.83
CA VAL A 164 -17.45 10.92 9.49
C VAL A 164 -18.50 10.46 8.46
N PRO A 165 -18.74 11.22 7.37
CA PRO A 165 -19.61 10.79 6.28
C PRO A 165 -19.24 9.42 5.70
N VAL A 166 -20.26 8.64 5.33
CA VAL A 166 -20.10 7.36 4.62
C VAL A 166 -20.60 7.51 3.20
N THR A 167 -19.81 7.08 2.22
CA THR A 167 -20.18 7.03 0.80
C THR A 167 -20.01 5.62 0.24
N CYS A 168 -20.47 5.40 -0.98
CA CYS A 168 -20.13 4.19 -1.72
C CYS A 168 -19.92 4.47 -3.21
N LYS A 169 -19.14 3.60 -3.85
CA LYS A 169 -18.90 3.66 -5.30
C LYS A 169 -19.40 2.41 -6.02
N ILE A 170 -20.32 2.59 -6.96
CA ILE A 170 -20.97 1.52 -7.73
C ILE A 170 -20.61 1.55 -9.21
N ARG A 171 -21.00 0.48 -9.92
CA ARG A 171 -21.22 0.46 -11.38
C ARG A 171 -22.73 0.37 -11.65
N ILE A 172 -23.14 0.76 -12.85
CA ILE A 172 -24.54 0.61 -13.29
C ILE A 172 -24.89 -0.87 -13.53
N LEU A 173 -26.17 -1.21 -13.38
CA LEU A 173 -26.75 -2.54 -13.58
C LEU A 173 -27.32 -2.67 -15.01
N PRO A 174 -27.58 -3.90 -15.52
CA PRO A 174 -28.02 -4.12 -16.89
C PRO A 174 -29.26 -3.33 -17.34
N SER A 175 -30.16 -2.98 -16.40
CA SER A 175 -31.27 -2.07 -16.68
C SER A 175 -31.21 -0.79 -15.85
N LEU A 176 -31.80 0.26 -16.43
CA LEU A 176 -31.95 1.57 -15.79
C LEU A 176 -32.80 1.48 -14.51
N GLU A 177 -33.89 0.71 -14.55
CA GLU A 177 -34.81 0.52 -13.43
C GLU A 177 -34.11 -0.17 -12.24
N GLU A 178 -33.37 -1.25 -12.50
CA GLU A 178 -32.58 -1.92 -11.46
C GLU A 178 -31.55 -0.98 -10.85
N THR A 179 -30.85 -0.19 -11.67
CA THR A 179 -29.86 0.77 -11.19
C THR A 179 -30.51 1.82 -10.29
N ILE A 180 -31.64 2.41 -10.69
CA ILE A 180 -32.38 3.39 -9.89
C ILE A 180 -32.90 2.75 -8.59
N HIS A 181 -33.45 1.55 -8.66
CA HIS A 181 -33.95 0.83 -7.48
C HIS A 181 -32.83 0.58 -6.46
N LEU A 182 -31.67 0.10 -6.91
CA LEU A 182 -30.51 -0.11 -6.05
C LEU A 182 -30.06 1.20 -5.39
N VAL A 183 -29.95 2.30 -6.14
CA VAL A 183 -29.47 3.56 -5.58
C VAL A 183 -30.45 4.19 -4.60
N ARG A 184 -31.77 4.02 -4.80
CA ARG A 184 -32.78 4.41 -3.80
C ARG A 184 -32.67 3.60 -2.51
N ARG A 185 -32.40 2.29 -2.59
CA ARG A 185 -32.13 1.46 -1.41
C ARG A 185 -30.86 1.93 -0.69
N ILE A 186 -29.80 2.24 -1.43
CA ILE A 186 -28.56 2.82 -0.89
C ILE A 186 -28.83 4.14 -0.18
N GLU A 187 -29.59 5.07 -0.78
CA GLU A 187 -29.95 6.36 -0.18
C GLU A 187 -30.64 6.19 1.19
N GLN A 188 -31.56 5.24 1.30
CA GLN A 188 -32.29 4.95 2.55
C GLN A 188 -31.39 4.51 3.71
N THR A 189 -30.14 4.11 3.45
CA THR A 189 -29.18 3.75 4.50
C THR A 189 -28.56 4.97 5.19
N GLY A 190 -28.72 6.17 4.62
CA GLY A 190 -28.19 7.43 5.16
C GLY A 190 -26.78 7.78 4.68
N VAL A 191 -26.29 7.17 3.59
CA VAL A 191 -25.01 7.59 2.98
C VAL A 191 -25.04 9.05 2.55
N ALA A 192 -23.89 9.71 2.62
CA ALA A 192 -23.75 11.13 2.31
C ALA A 192 -23.65 11.43 0.81
N ALA A 193 -23.23 10.44 0.00
CA ALA A 193 -23.15 10.53 -1.46
C ALA A 193 -22.95 9.15 -2.09
N VAL A 194 -23.23 9.04 -3.38
CA VAL A 194 -22.93 7.84 -4.19
C VAL A 194 -22.12 8.21 -5.43
N ALA A 195 -21.00 7.53 -5.65
CA ALA A 195 -20.23 7.65 -6.88
C ALA A 195 -20.67 6.58 -7.89
N VAL A 196 -21.07 7.00 -9.08
CA VAL A 196 -21.59 6.10 -10.13
C VAL A 196 -20.60 6.05 -11.29
N HIS A 197 -19.97 4.89 -11.48
CA HIS A 197 -19.28 4.61 -12.72
C HIS A 197 -20.30 4.18 -13.77
N GLY A 198 -20.56 5.05 -14.76
CA GLY A 198 -21.53 4.82 -15.85
C GLY A 198 -21.10 3.77 -16.86
N ARG A 199 -20.59 2.62 -16.42
CA ARG A 199 -20.31 1.44 -17.25
C ARG A 199 -20.77 0.17 -16.54
N PHE A 200 -21.33 -0.77 -17.29
CA PHE A 200 -21.71 -2.08 -16.78
C PHE A 200 -20.49 -2.87 -16.29
N LYS A 201 -20.69 -3.93 -15.52
CA LYS A 201 -19.61 -4.74 -14.91
C LYS A 201 -18.61 -5.30 -15.93
N ASP A 202 -19.11 -5.77 -17.06
CA ASP A 202 -18.39 -6.38 -18.17
C ASP A 202 -17.80 -5.34 -19.14
N GLU A 203 -18.32 -4.12 -19.13
CA GLU A 203 -17.79 -3.03 -19.95
C GLU A 203 -16.40 -2.55 -19.49
N ARG A 204 -15.50 -2.52 -20.49
CA ARG A 204 -14.13 -1.97 -20.41
C ARG A 204 -14.05 -0.52 -20.87
N THR A 205 -12.87 0.06 -20.71
CA THR A 205 -12.54 1.47 -21.04
C THR A 205 -12.81 1.89 -22.48
N ARG A 206 -12.83 0.94 -23.43
CA ARG A 206 -13.13 1.19 -24.84
C ARG A 206 -14.62 1.45 -25.11
N HIS A 207 -15.50 1.00 -24.21
CA HIS A 207 -16.94 1.24 -24.33
C HIS A 207 -17.23 2.64 -23.81
N PRO A 208 -18.20 3.36 -24.41
CA PRO A 208 -18.57 4.69 -23.95
C PRO A 208 -19.11 4.67 -22.52
N VAL A 209 -19.14 5.82 -21.87
CA VAL A 209 -19.81 6.00 -20.57
C VAL A 209 -21.28 6.35 -20.80
N HIS A 210 -22.18 5.70 -20.07
CA HIS A 210 -23.63 5.91 -20.11
C HIS A 210 -24.01 7.08 -19.21
N CYS A 211 -23.94 8.31 -19.75
CA CYS A 211 -24.31 9.53 -19.03
C CYS A 211 -25.81 9.59 -18.72
N ASP A 212 -26.64 9.02 -19.58
CA ASP A 212 -28.09 8.87 -19.42
C ASP A 212 -28.43 8.08 -18.14
N TYR A 213 -27.70 6.99 -17.86
CA TYR A 213 -27.85 6.24 -16.60
C TYR A 213 -27.49 7.09 -15.39
N ILE A 214 -26.36 7.81 -15.43
CA ILE A 214 -25.93 8.68 -14.33
C ILE A 214 -26.97 9.79 -14.09
N GLN A 215 -27.49 10.37 -15.16
CA GLN A 215 -28.50 11.43 -15.12
C GLN A 215 -29.81 10.96 -14.52
N ALA A 216 -30.31 9.80 -14.95
CA ALA A 216 -31.53 9.22 -14.40
C ALA A 216 -31.39 8.90 -12.91
N VAL A 217 -30.22 8.38 -12.49
CA VAL A 217 -29.92 8.15 -11.08
C VAL A 217 -29.88 9.47 -10.30
N ALA A 218 -29.20 10.50 -10.82
CA ALA A 218 -29.11 11.81 -10.17
C ALA A 218 -30.47 12.51 -10.00
N GLN A 219 -31.42 12.27 -10.90
CA GLN A 219 -32.79 12.77 -10.79
C GLN A 219 -33.65 11.97 -9.81
N ALA A 220 -33.30 10.69 -9.57
CA ALA A 220 -34.13 9.77 -8.79
C ALA A 220 -33.87 9.78 -7.28
N VAL A 221 -32.79 10.44 -6.82
CA VAL A 221 -32.37 10.54 -5.41
C VAL A 221 -32.03 11.97 -5.01
N SER A 222 -32.08 12.24 -3.71
CA SER A 222 -31.79 13.55 -3.10
C SER A 222 -30.32 13.73 -2.69
N ILE A 223 -29.62 12.62 -2.40
CA ILE A 223 -28.19 12.63 -2.08
C ILE A 223 -27.34 13.03 -3.31
N PRO A 224 -26.16 13.66 -3.12
CA PRO A 224 -25.24 13.96 -4.20
C PRO A 224 -24.79 12.69 -4.96
N VAL A 225 -24.94 12.74 -6.28
CA VAL A 225 -24.35 11.76 -7.21
C VAL A 225 -23.04 12.30 -7.75
N ILE A 226 -21.99 11.49 -7.71
CA ILE A 226 -20.65 11.81 -8.23
C ILE A 226 -20.43 11.01 -9.52
N ALA A 227 -20.39 11.70 -10.66
CA ALA A 227 -20.20 11.07 -11.97
C ALA A 227 -18.77 10.54 -12.14
N ASN A 228 -18.64 9.30 -12.61
CA ASN A 228 -17.35 8.68 -12.88
C ASN A 228 -17.37 7.91 -14.22
N GLY A 229 -16.21 7.89 -14.89
CA GLY A 229 -16.00 7.12 -16.12
C GLY A 229 -15.62 7.96 -17.35
N GLY A 230 -15.73 9.29 -17.28
CA GLY A 230 -15.51 10.18 -18.42
C GLY A 230 -14.06 10.41 -18.87
N SER A 231 -13.04 9.88 -18.19
CA SER A 231 -11.64 10.09 -18.58
C SER A 231 -11.35 9.60 -20.02
N LEU A 232 -10.60 10.39 -20.79
CA LEU A 232 -10.34 10.30 -22.26
C LEU A 232 -11.52 10.64 -23.15
N ASP A 233 -12.66 10.03 -22.87
CA ASP A 233 -13.82 10.08 -23.77
C ASP A 233 -14.46 11.47 -23.72
N LEU A 234 -14.66 11.96 -22.50
CA LEU A 234 -15.32 13.23 -22.22
C LEU A 234 -14.40 14.23 -21.54
N VAL A 235 -13.41 13.77 -20.76
CA VAL A 235 -12.54 14.65 -19.97
C VAL A 235 -11.08 14.43 -20.34
N LYS A 236 -10.47 15.48 -20.92
CA LYS A 236 -9.04 15.57 -21.28
C LYS A 236 -8.34 16.71 -20.54
N SER A 237 -9.08 17.72 -20.11
CA SER A 237 -8.60 18.90 -19.39
C SER A 237 -9.58 19.33 -18.30
N ASN A 238 -9.19 20.31 -17.46
CA ASN A 238 -10.07 20.86 -16.41
C ASN A 238 -11.38 21.43 -16.98
N GLY A 239 -11.32 22.10 -18.14
CA GLY A 239 -12.49 22.73 -18.76
C GLY A 239 -13.60 21.73 -19.15
N ASP A 240 -13.24 20.47 -19.41
CA ASP A 240 -14.19 19.42 -19.79
C ASP A 240 -14.96 18.85 -18.59
N ILE A 241 -14.49 19.10 -17.36
CA ILE A 241 -15.07 18.54 -16.14
C ILE A 241 -16.51 19.04 -15.95
N GLU A 242 -16.74 20.34 -16.16
CA GLU A 242 -18.07 20.93 -16.03
C GLU A 242 -19.03 20.44 -17.12
N GLU A 243 -18.53 20.21 -18.33
CA GLU A 243 -19.34 19.62 -19.39
C GLU A 243 -19.78 18.20 -19.04
N PHE A 244 -18.88 17.36 -18.53
CA PHE A 244 -19.23 16.02 -18.05
C PHE A 244 -20.20 16.05 -16.87
N ARG A 245 -20.02 17.00 -15.94
CA ARG A 245 -20.97 17.21 -14.83
C ARG A 245 -22.36 17.56 -15.34
N ARG A 246 -22.47 18.50 -16.27
CA ARG A 246 -23.74 18.92 -16.88
C ARG A 246 -24.39 17.79 -17.68
N ALA A 247 -23.62 17.09 -18.52
CA ALA A 247 -24.11 15.99 -19.35
C ALA A 247 -24.64 14.81 -18.53
N SER A 248 -24.07 14.55 -17.36
CA SER A 248 -24.49 13.48 -16.46
C SER A 248 -25.54 13.92 -15.43
N GLY A 249 -25.92 15.20 -15.37
CA GLY A 249 -26.81 15.75 -14.34
C GLY A 249 -26.30 15.60 -12.90
N ALA A 250 -25.03 15.23 -12.73
CA ALA A 250 -24.47 14.90 -11.42
C ALA A 250 -24.11 16.13 -10.60
N ALA A 251 -24.04 15.97 -9.28
CA ALA A 251 -23.65 17.04 -8.37
C ALA A 251 -22.13 17.29 -8.39
N SER A 252 -21.32 16.31 -8.83
CA SER A 252 -19.86 16.35 -8.77
C SER A 252 -19.24 15.35 -9.76
N VAL A 253 -17.93 15.47 -9.98
CA VAL A 253 -17.19 14.60 -10.91
C VAL A 253 -15.99 13.96 -10.22
N MET A 254 -15.78 12.68 -10.49
CA MET A 254 -14.64 11.90 -10.03
C MET A 254 -13.82 11.39 -11.21
N LEU A 255 -12.52 11.69 -11.24
CA LEU A 255 -11.59 11.34 -12.32
C LEU A 255 -10.56 10.30 -11.87
N ALA A 256 -10.40 9.24 -12.67
CA ALA A 256 -9.43 8.17 -12.43
C ALA A 256 -8.25 8.26 -13.40
N ARG A 257 -8.45 7.74 -14.62
CA ARG A 257 -7.37 7.57 -15.61
C ARG A 257 -6.75 8.89 -16.06
N ALA A 258 -7.55 9.94 -16.24
CA ALA A 258 -7.02 11.24 -16.63
C ALA A 258 -6.01 11.77 -15.60
N ALA A 259 -6.35 11.67 -14.31
CA ALA A 259 -5.46 12.05 -13.20
C ALA A 259 -4.26 11.09 -13.05
N MET A 260 -4.45 9.79 -13.28
CA MET A 260 -3.36 8.80 -13.27
C MET A 260 -2.28 9.10 -14.31
N TRP A 261 -2.67 9.54 -15.51
CA TRP A 261 -1.70 9.91 -16.55
C TRP A 261 -1.12 11.29 -16.32
N ASN A 262 -1.93 12.22 -15.87
CA ASN A 262 -1.49 13.57 -15.58
C ASN A 262 -2.41 14.20 -14.51
N ALA A 263 -1.91 14.28 -13.28
CA ALA A 263 -2.65 14.83 -12.14
C ALA A 263 -3.04 16.31 -12.34
N SER A 264 -2.35 17.04 -13.21
CA SER A 264 -2.69 18.43 -13.55
C SER A 264 -3.98 18.56 -14.39
N VAL A 265 -4.69 17.47 -14.69
CA VAL A 265 -6.07 17.55 -15.21
C VAL A 265 -7.00 18.35 -14.30
N PHE A 266 -6.69 18.43 -13.00
CA PHE A 266 -7.42 19.27 -12.05
C PHE A 266 -7.05 20.76 -12.13
N ASP A 267 -5.94 21.13 -12.78
CA ASP A 267 -5.45 22.51 -12.81
C ASP A 267 -6.34 23.38 -13.71
N SER A 268 -6.98 24.39 -13.11
CA SER A 268 -7.87 25.32 -13.80
C SER A 268 -7.17 26.14 -14.89
N ARG A 269 -5.84 26.21 -14.88
CA ARG A 269 -5.04 26.92 -15.90
C ARG A 269 -4.69 26.05 -17.10
N GLY A 270 -5.09 24.78 -17.08
CA GLY A 270 -4.84 23.81 -18.14
C GLY A 270 -3.74 22.80 -17.80
N PRO A 271 -3.63 21.73 -18.61
CA PRO A 271 -2.72 20.62 -18.33
C PRO A 271 -1.26 21.07 -18.44
N LEU A 272 -0.44 20.65 -17.47
CA LEU A 272 1.00 20.85 -17.45
C LEU A 272 1.72 19.74 -18.22
N PRO A 273 2.96 20.00 -18.71
CA PRO A 273 3.82 18.95 -19.26
C PRO A 273 3.99 17.80 -18.26
N VAL A 274 3.88 16.56 -18.74
CA VAL A 274 3.90 15.36 -17.88
C VAL A 274 5.23 15.22 -17.15
N GLU A 275 6.33 15.65 -17.77
CA GLU A 275 7.68 15.63 -17.20
C GLU A 275 7.75 16.44 -15.89
N ARG A 276 7.09 17.61 -15.87
CA ARG A 276 6.98 18.44 -14.66
C ARG A 276 6.15 17.76 -13.58
N VAL A 277 5.04 17.12 -13.96
CA VAL A 277 4.14 16.42 -13.03
C VAL A 277 4.83 15.21 -12.41
N MET A 278 5.66 14.51 -13.20
CA MET A 278 6.49 13.39 -12.73
C MET A 278 7.55 13.85 -11.74
N GLU A 279 8.23 14.98 -12.00
CA GLU A 279 9.20 15.56 -11.07
C GLU A 279 8.58 15.86 -9.69
N GLU A 280 7.41 16.52 -9.68
CA GLU A 280 6.69 16.83 -8.44
C GLU A 280 6.17 15.57 -7.72
N TYR A 281 5.70 14.58 -8.48
CA TYR A 281 5.34 13.27 -7.92
C TYR A 281 6.53 12.60 -7.22
N ILE A 282 7.71 12.62 -7.84
CA ILE A 282 8.93 12.03 -7.27
C ILE A 282 9.32 12.75 -5.97
N LYS A 283 9.23 14.09 -5.92
CA LYS A 283 9.49 14.84 -4.69
C LYS A 283 8.61 14.36 -3.53
N TYR A 284 7.32 14.18 -3.75
CA TYR A 284 6.44 13.60 -2.72
C TYR A 284 6.80 12.16 -2.37
N ALA A 285 7.15 11.34 -3.36
CA ALA A 285 7.56 9.97 -3.11
C ALA A 285 8.83 9.89 -2.22
N ILE A 286 9.77 10.82 -2.38
CA ILE A 286 10.97 10.92 -1.54
C ILE A 286 10.60 11.42 -0.14
N LEU A 287 9.86 12.54 -0.04
CA LEU A 287 9.50 13.18 1.23
C LEU A 287 8.74 12.24 2.17
N TYR A 288 7.88 11.38 1.61
CA TYR A 288 7.05 10.46 2.38
C TYR A 288 7.51 9.01 2.29
N GLU A 289 8.77 8.76 1.90
CA GLU A 289 9.38 7.43 1.80
C GLU A 289 8.46 6.39 1.11
N ASN A 290 7.84 6.77 0.00
CA ASN A 290 6.98 5.89 -0.77
C ASN A 290 7.79 4.73 -1.33
N HIS A 291 7.22 3.52 -1.35
CA HIS A 291 7.95 2.34 -1.80
C HIS A 291 8.37 2.46 -3.28
N ALA A 292 9.64 2.21 -3.61
CA ALA A 292 10.20 2.43 -4.95
C ALA A 292 9.43 1.72 -6.07
N PHE A 293 8.99 0.47 -5.83
CA PHE A 293 8.12 -0.25 -6.79
C PHE A 293 6.82 0.50 -7.09
N ASN A 294 6.19 1.11 -6.08
CA ASN A 294 4.97 1.89 -6.26
C ASN A 294 5.25 3.20 -6.99
N THR A 295 6.30 3.93 -6.60
CA THR A 295 6.77 5.14 -7.29
C THR A 295 6.97 4.87 -8.78
N LYS A 296 7.74 3.83 -9.10
CA LYS A 296 7.99 3.37 -10.47
C LYS A 296 6.72 3.01 -11.22
N TYR A 297 5.80 2.26 -10.58
CA TYR A 297 4.54 1.86 -11.20
C TYR A 297 3.73 3.09 -11.67
N CYS A 298 3.59 4.11 -10.82
CA CYS A 298 2.86 5.33 -11.15
C CYS A 298 3.55 6.14 -12.26
N LEU A 299 4.88 6.29 -12.20
CA LEU A 299 5.64 6.97 -13.25
C LEU A 299 5.51 6.25 -14.60
N CYS A 300 5.50 4.92 -14.63
CA CYS A 300 5.21 4.17 -15.85
C CYS A 300 3.79 4.40 -16.38
N GLN A 301 2.79 4.61 -15.49
CA GLN A 301 1.45 5.00 -15.95
C GLN A 301 1.46 6.39 -16.60
N MET A 302 2.23 7.35 -16.06
CA MET A 302 2.36 8.70 -16.63
C MET A 302 3.08 8.69 -17.99
N LEU A 303 4.14 7.86 -18.13
CA LEU A 303 4.87 7.72 -19.39
C LEU A 303 4.03 7.12 -20.53
N ARG A 304 3.08 6.24 -20.22
CA ARG A 304 2.21 5.56 -21.19
C ARG A 304 2.99 4.89 -22.33
N ASP A 305 2.95 5.48 -23.52
CA ASP A 305 3.62 5.04 -24.75
C ASP A 305 5.11 5.40 -24.78
N LYS A 306 5.55 6.34 -23.93
CA LYS A 306 6.96 6.75 -23.80
C LYS A 306 7.81 5.83 -22.91
N VAL A 307 7.30 4.66 -22.49
CA VAL A 307 8.05 3.72 -21.62
C VAL A 307 9.31 3.18 -22.33
N GLU A 308 9.33 3.12 -23.65
CA GLU A 308 10.50 2.69 -24.45
C GLU A 308 11.52 3.80 -24.72
N SER A 309 11.25 5.04 -24.27
CA SER A 309 12.20 6.14 -24.35
C SER A 309 13.47 5.86 -23.52
N PRO A 310 14.60 6.56 -23.77
CA PRO A 310 15.79 6.43 -22.94
C PRO A 310 15.51 6.61 -21.44
N LEU A 311 14.68 7.60 -21.08
CA LEU A 311 14.23 7.84 -19.72
C LEU A 311 13.36 6.70 -19.18
N GLY A 312 12.43 6.19 -19.99
CA GLY A 312 11.58 5.06 -19.61
C GLY A 312 12.36 3.78 -19.34
N LYS A 313 13.43 3.52 -20.11
CA LYS A 313 14.36 2.40 -19.89
C LYS A 313 15.18 2.56 -18.60
N GLN A 314 15.65 3.77 -18.31
CA GLN A 314 16.34 4.08 -17.04
C GLN A 314 15.40 3.86 -15.85
N LEU A 315 14.18 4.39 -15.92
CA LEU A 315 13.15 4.14 -14.89
C LEU A 315 12.84 2.65 -14.74
N HIS A 316 12.79 1.90 -15.85
CA HIS A 316 12.59 0.46 -15.83
C HIS A 316 13.75 -0.31 -15.19
N ALA A 317 14.98 0.18 -15.29
CA ALA A 317 16.14 -0.42 -14.63
C ALA A 317 16.18 -0.13 -13.12
N ALA A 318 15.71 1.06 -12.70
CA ALA A 318 15.74 1.50 -11.31
C ALA A 318 15.01 0.55 -10.34
N GLN A 319 15.64 0.30 -9.20
CA GLN A 319 15.19 -0.53 -8.07
C GLN A 319 14.94 0.29 -6.80
N THR A 320 15.56 1.46 -6.67
CA THR A 320 15.44 2.34 -5.50
C THR A 320 14.91 3.73 -5.87
N ASN A 321 14.36 4.47 -4.89
CA ASN A 321 13.99 5.88 -5.13
C ASN A 321 15.22 6.76 -5.44
N GLY A 322 16.41 6.39 -4.97
CA GLY A 322 17.65 7.10 -5.33
C GLY A 322 17.95 6.98 -6.83
N GLU A 323 17.93 5.77 -7.38
CA GLU A 323 18.12 5.53 -8.82
C GLU A 323 17.01 6.17 -9.67
N ILE A 324 15.75 6.18 -9.18
CA ILE A 324 14.67 6.93 -9.82
C ILE A 324 15.00 8.43 -9.81
N SER A 325 15.49 8.97 -8.68
CA SER A 325 15.83 10.38 -8.56
C SER A 325 16.97 10.77 -9.51
N GLU A 326 17.98 9.92 -9.64
CA GLU A 326 19.09 10.11 -10.59
C GLU A 326 18.60 10.20 -12.04
N ALA A 327 17.71 9.29 -12.47
CA ALA A 327 17.16 9.29 -13.83
C ALA A 327 16.38 10.59 -14.17
N TYR A 328 15.85 11.28 -13.16
CA TYR A 328 15.10 12.54 -13.32
C TYR A 328 15.91 13.78 -12.88
N GLY A 329 17.21 13.66 -12.60
CA GLY A 329 18.05 14.79 -12.17
C GLY A 329 17.73 15.34 -10.78
N LEU A 330 17.07 14.55 -9.92
CA LEU A 330 16.64 14.92 -8.56
C LEU A 330 17.58 14.38 -7.46
N GLN A 331 18.82 14.04 -7.80
CA GLN A 331 19.75 13.39 -6.89
C GLN A 331 20.11 14.25 -5.68
N GLU A 332 20.33 15.55 -5.89
CA GLU A 332 20.61 16.50 -4.80
C GLU A 332 19.42 16.60 -3.82
N PHE A 333 18.21 16.73 -4.36
CA PHE A 333 16.98 16.78 -3.55
C PHE A 333 16.79 15.48 -2.74
N TYR A 334 17.06 14.32 -3.34
CA TYR A 334 17.01 13.03 -2.66
C TYR A 334 17.99 12.98 -1.48
N GLN A 335 19.26 13.33 -1.70
CA GLN A 335 20.30 13.29 -0.67
C GLN A 335 19.98 14.23 0.49
N GLN A 336 19.65 15.49 0.20
CA GLN A 336 19.27 16.48 1.22
C GLN A 336 18.07 16.01 2.04
N THR A 337 17.05 15.42 1.40
CA THR A 337 15.88 14.91 2.11
C THR A 337 16.24 13.72 3.00
N GLN A 338 17.07 12.78 2.52
CA GLN A 338 17.50 11.64 3.33
C GLN A 338 18.31 12.05 4.55
N GLU A 339 19.19 13.06 4.41
CA GLU A 339 19.93 13.64 5.53
C GLU A 339 19.00 14.29 6.57
N GLN A 340 18.02 15.07 6.12
CA GLN A 340 17.03 15.68 7.01
C GLN A 340 16.21 14.63 7.76
N LEU A 341 15.74 13.58 7.08
CA LEU A 341 14.98 12.50 7.71
C LEU A 341 15.84 11.71 8.70
N ARG A 342 17.13 11.49 8.41
CA ARG A 342 18.08 10.86 9.33
C ARG A 342 18.28 11.73 10.58
N ALA A 343 18.55 13.02 10.41
CA ALA A 343 18.72 13.95 11.52
C ALA A 343 17.47 14.01 12.43
N ARG A 344 16.26 13.94 11.86
CA ARG A 344 15.01 13.85 12.63
C ARG A 344 14.91 12.55 13.44
N ARG A 345 15.28 11.41 12.86
CA ARG A 345 15.33 10.12 13.58
C ARG A 345 16.30 10.20 14.75
N ASP A 346 17.50 10.72 14.52
CA ASP A 346 18.54 10.83 15.54
C ASP A 346 18.10 11.78 16.67
N ALA A 347 17.41 12.88 16.35
CA ALA A 347 16.84 13.81 17.33
C ALA A 347 15.73 13.15 18.20
N LEU A 348 14.86 12.34 17.60
CA LEU A 348 13.82 11.62 18.33
C LEU A 348 14.40 10.49 19.21
N GLN A 349 15.45 9.82 18.74
CA GLN A 349 16.15 8.78 19.53
C GLN A 349 16.96 9.39 20.69
N SER A 350 17.60 10.55 20.50
CA SER A 350 18.36 11.23 21.56
C SER A 350 17.51 11.94 22.62
N GLY A 351 16.23 12.22 22.32
CA GLY A 351 15.23 12.70 23.29
C GLY A 351 14.61 11.58 24.14
N SER A 352 14.85 10.32 23.80
CA SER A 352 14.54 9.18 24.67
C SER A 352 15.66 9.08 25.72
N PRO A 353 15.37 8.91 27.03
CA PRO A 353 16.44 8.72 28.00
C PRO A 353 17.34 7.58 27.51
N PRO A 354 18.68 7.70 27.57
CA PRO A 354 19.53 6.57 27.26
C PRO A 354 19.07 5.43 28.16
N ASP A 355 18.55 4.35 27.58
CA ASP A 355 18.05 3.20 28.32
C ASP A 355 19.20 2.67 29.15
N ARG A 356 19.30 3.13 30.40
CA ARG A 356 20.35 2.66 31.30
C ARG A 356 20.07 1.19 31.53
N PRO A 357 21.08 0.32 31.35
CA PRO A 357 20.91 -1.08 31.68
C PRO A 357 20.48 -1.21 33.15
N VAL A 358 19.32 -1.83 33.36
CA VAL A 358 18.81 -2.17 34.69
C VAL A 358 19.22 -3.60 34.95
N VAL A 359 19.97 -3.83 36.02
CA VAL A 359 20.34 -5.17 36.47
C VAL A 359 19.26 -5.64 37.45
N ASP A 360 18.51 -6.67 37.06
CA ASP A 360 17.53 -7.34 37.91
C ASP A 360 18.00 -8.79 38.14
N GLY A 361 18.56 -9.04 39.33
CA GLY A 361 19.29 -10.29 39.62
C GLY A 361 20.45 -10.52 38.66
N ASP A 362 20.45 -11.66 37.97
CA ASP A 362 21.49 -12.04 37.01
C ASP A 362 21.22 -11.55 35.57
N VAL A 363 20.12 -10.82 35.34
CA VAL A 363 19.69 -10.38 34.01
C VAL A 363 19.82 -8.88 33.85
N THR A 364 20.63 -8.45 32.89
CA THR A 364 20.71 -7.06 32.47
C THR A 364 19.64 -6.77 31.42
N THR A 365 18.78 -5.79 31.71
CA THR A 365 17.64 -5.43 30.88
C THR A 365 17.77 -4.01 30.34
N MET A 366 17.43 -3.82 29.07
CA MET A 366 17.29 -2.49 28.44
C MET A 366 16.03 -2.46 27.57
N THR A 367 15.44 -1.29 27.35
CA THR A 367 14.30 -1.16 26.43
C THR A 367 14.81 -1.10 25.00
N VAL A 368 14.81 -2.24 24.31
CA VAL A 368 15.37 -2.33 22.96
C VAL A 368 14.41 -3.02 22.03
N LYS A 369 14.05 -2.35 20.94
CA LYS A 369 13.30 -2.95 19.84
C LYS A 369 14.25 -3.26 18.69
N PHE A 370 14.17 -4.46 18.12
CA PHE A 370 14.90 -4.77 16.90
C PHE A 370 14.09 -4.32 15.68
N GLU A 371 14.57 -3.31 14.97
CA GLU A 371 13.96 -2.85 13.72
C GLU A 371 14.75 -3.33 12.51
N ARG A 372 14.19 -4.24 11.71
CA ARG A 372 14.92 -4.88 10.60
C ARG A 372 15.54 -3.88 9.61
N ARG A 373 14.85 -2.76 9.38
CA ARG A 373 15.24 -1.68 8.47
C ARG A 373 16.51 -0.93 8.88
N GLU A 374 16.91 -0.99 10.15
CA GLU A 374 18.12 -0.33 10.66
C GLU A 374 19.40 -1.13 10.37
N TYR A 375 19.29 -2.34 9.82
CA TYR A 375 20.41 -3.26 9.60
C TYR A 375 20.50 -3.70 8.13
N PRO A 376 21.71 -3.89 7.58
CA PRO A 376 21.89 -4.37 6.21
C PRO A 376 21.19 -5.73 5.96
N PRO A 377 20.73 -6.04 4.73
CA PRO A 377 20.02 -7.29 4.42
C PRO A 377 20.79 -8.57 4.78
N GLN A 378 22.12 -8.52 4.79
CA GLN A 378 22.99 -9.67 5.01
C GLN A 378 23.43 -9.81 6.49
N ILE A 379 23.17 -8.81 7.31
CA ILE A 379 23.74 -8.65 8.66
C ILE A 379 22.61 -8.59 9.68
N THR A 380 22.82 -9.25 10.83
CA THR A 380 21.91 -9.18 11.98
C THR A 380 22.70 -9.09 13.28
N PRO A 381 22.16 -8.45 14.33
CA PRO A 381 22.80 -8.38 15.65
C PRO A 381 23.19 -9.74 16.21
N LYS A 382 22.36 -10.77 16.05
CA LYS A 382 22.67 -12.15 16.46
C LYS A 382 23.91 -12.71 15.77
N MET A 383 24.13 -12.37 14.50
CA MET A 383 25.34 -12.76 13.78
C MET A 383 26.57 -12.00 14.29
N PHE A 384 26.43 -10.71 14.56
CA PHE A 384 27.50 -9.89 15.14
C PHE A 384 27.95 -10.41 16.50
N LEU A 385 26.99 -10.68 17.40
CA LEU A 385 27.28 -11.21 18.72
C LEU A 385 27.95 -12.59 18.66
N LEU A 386 27.52 -13.45 17.73
CA LEU A 386 28.15 -14.75 17.51
C LEU A 386 29.60 -14.63 17.03
N GLU A 387 29.87 -13.80 16.03
CA GLU A 387 31.24 -13.64 15.51
C GLU A 387 32.15 -12.93 16.50
N TRP A 388 31.64 -11.94 17.23
CA TRP A 388 32.38 -11.31 18.33
C TRP A 388 32.74 -12.34 19.41
N SER A 389 31.76 -13.15 19.87
CA SER A 389 32.01 -14.18 20.89
C SER A 389 33.08 -15.17 20.45
N ARG A 390 33.11 -15.55 19.17
CA ARG A 390 34.17 -16.41 18.61
C ARG A 390 35.55 -15.77 18.63
N ARG A 391 35.66 -14.48 18.29
CA ARG A 391 36.93 -13.75 18.31
C ARG A 391 37.49 -13.62 19.71
N GLU A 392 36.62 -13.37 20.68
CA GLU A 392 36.97 -13.31 22.10
C GLU A 392 37.15 -14.71 22.73
N LYS A 393 37.05 -15.79 21.95
CA LYS A 393 37.17 -17.19 22.39
C LYS A 393 36.19 -17.54 23.52
N LEU A 394 35.00 -16.93 23.51
CA LEU A 394 33.91 -17.22 24.42
C LEU A 394 33.05 -18.37 23.89
N GLU A 395 32.28 -18.98 24.79
CA GLU A 395 31.22 -19.90 24.40
C GLU A 395 30.19 -19.22 23.49
N SER A 396 29.55 -20.02 22.63
CA SER A 396 28.53 -19.49 21.71
C SER A 396 27.33 -18.93 22.50
N PRO A 397 26.79 -17.75 22.12
CA PRO A 397 25.65 -17.16 22.81
C PRO A 397 24.44 -18.11 22.89
N LEU A 398 23.91 -18.30 24.10
CA LEU A 398 22.76 -19.17 24.36
C LEU A 398 21.48 -18.34 24.52
N TYR A 399 20.41 -18.70 23.82
CA TYR A 399 19.14 -17.98 23.83
C TYR A 399 18.04 -18.79 24.52
N GLU A 400 17.41 -18.20 25.54
CA GLU A 400 16.24 -18.72 26.24
C GLU A 400 15.00 -17.91 25.87
N MET A 401 13.91 -18.58 25.49
CA MET A 401 12.69 -17.91 25.01
C MET A 401 11.55 -18.04 26.01
N ALA A 402 10.92 -16.92 26.35
CA ALA A 402 9.65 -16.87 27.08
C ALA A 402 8.51 -16.45 26.13
N GLN A 403 7.32 -17.00 26.34
CA GLN A 403 6.11 -16.59 25.64
C GLN A 403 5.04 -16.15 26.64
N ARG A 404 4.44 -14.99 26.42
CA ARG A 404 3.34 -14.45 27.23
C ARG A 404 2.00 -15.03 26.76
N SER A 405 1.20 -15.54 27.69
CA SER A 405 -0.05 -16.25 27.38
C SER A 405 -1.18 -15.34 26.87
N GLN A 406 -1.19 -14.06 27.27
CA GLN A 406 -2.27 -13.11 26.96
C GLN A 406 -2.32 -12.72 25.48
N ASP A 407 -1.16 -12.49 24.86
CA ASP A 407 -1.02 -11.95 23.50
C ASP A 407 -0.09 -12.79 22.62
N ARG A 408 0.38 -13.94 23.13
CA ARG A 408 1.33 -14.84 22.47
C ARG A 408 2.66 -14.16 22.08
N ALA A 409 3.00 -13.02 22.68
CA ALA A 409 4.24 -12.31 22.42
C ALA A 409 5.44 -13.04 23.03
N PHE A 410 6.64 -12.79 22.50
CA PHE A 410 7.88 -13.48 22.82
C PHE A 410 8.90 -12.52 23.42
N GLN A 411 9.68 -13.02 24.37
CA GLN A 411 10.84 -12.32 24.92
C GLN A 411 12.01 -13.30 24.95
N SER A 412 13.20 -12.84 24.56
CA SER A 412 14.41 -13.66 24.55
C SER A 412 15.41 -13.16 25.58
N THR A 413 16.14 -14.08 26.19
CA THR A 413 17.29 -13.80 27.04
C THR A 413 18.51 -14.44 26.42
N VAL A 414 19.56 -13.66 26.16
CA VAL A 414 20.83 -14.18 25.69
C VAL A 414 21.82 -14.29 26.84
N THR A 415 22.52 -15.42 26.94
CA THR A 415 23.62 -15.63 27.88
C THR A 415 24.94 -15.62 27.13
N VAL A 416 25.87 -14.74 27.51
CA VAL A 416 27.26 -14.79 27.02
C VAL A 416 28.22 -14.48 28.16
N ALA A 417 29.31 -15.25 28.25
CA ALA A 417 30.28 -15.21 29.34
C ALA A 417 29.64 -15.27 30.74
N GLY A 418 28.60 -16.11 30.89
CA GLY A 418 27.88 -16.30 32.16
C GLY A 418 26.93 -15.15 32.56
N LYS A 419 26.82 -14.08 31.76
CA LYS A 419 25.89 -12.96 32.02
C LYS A 419 24.67 -13.03 31.11
N LYS A 420 23.50 -12.70 31.64
CA LYS A 420 22.23 -12.72 30.90
C LYS A 420 21.81 -11.31 30.48
N TYR A 421 21.31 -11.18 29.25
CA TYR A 421 20.86 -9.92 28.67
C TYR A 421 19.50 -10.09 28.00
N ARG A 422 18.62 -9.10 28.14
CA ARG A 422 17.23 -9.19 27.67
C ARG A 422 16.67 -7.81 27.31
N SER A 423 15.81 -7.75 26.29
CA SER A 423 14.99 -6.55 26.07
C SER A 423 13.75 -6.56 26.98
N SER A 424 13.42 -5.42 27.60
CA SER A 424 12.16 -5.26 28.36
C SER A 424 10.92 -5.36 27.47
N LEU A 425 11.05 -5.18 26.15
CA LEU A 425 9.96 -5.26 25.19
C LEU A 425 9.63 -6.71 24.83
N TRP A 426 8.34 -6.94 24.55
CA TRP A 426 7.81 -8.20 24.04
C TRP A 426 7.58 -8.09 22.54
N GLU A 427 8.04 -9.08 21.78
CA GLU A 427 8.05 -9.09 20.33
C GLU A 427 7.04 -10.09 19.76
N LYS A 428 6.42 -9.78 18.62
CA LYS A 428 5.48 -10.71 17.95
C LYS A 428 6.19 -11.91 17.29
N SER A 429 7.51 -11.84 17.13
CA SER A 429 8.33 -12.84 16.45
C SER A 429 9.45 -13.36 17.35
N LYS A 430 9.58 -14.69 17.47
CA LYS A 430 10.71 -15.35 18.15
C LYS A 430 12.06 -14.86 17.63
N LYS A 431 12.17 -14.73 16.30
CA LYS A 431 13.39 -14.25 15.64
C LYS A 431 13.74 -12.84 16.09
N PHE A 432 12.77 -11.94 16.16
CA PHE A 432 13.01 -10.54 16.54
C PHE A 432 13.34 -10.42 18.03
N ALA A 433 12.69 -11.22 18.89
CA ALA A 433 13.03 -11.29 20.30
C ALA A 433 14.50 -11.67 20.52
N GLU A 434 15.03 -12.65 19.78
CA GLU A 434 16.46 -13.00 19.85
C GLU A 434 17.37 -11.89 19.34
N GLN A 435 16.99 -11.18 18.27
CA GLN A 435 17.77 -10.05 17.78
C GLN A 435 17.80 -8.93 18.81
N ALA A 436 16.66 -8.59 19.41
CA ALA A 436 16.57 -7.56 20.45
C ALA A 436 17.45 -7.90 21.66
N ALA A 437 17.43 -9.16 22.13
CA ALA A 437 18.32 -9.60 23.21
C ALA A 437 19.81 -9.50 22.82
N ALA A 438 20.16 -9.83 21.58
CA ALA A 438 21.52 -9.67 21.08
C ALA A 438 21.96 -8.19 21.06
N VAL A 439 21.07 -7.29 20.66
CA VAL A 439 21.31 -5.83 20.67
C VAL A 439 21.57 -5.34 22.10
N VAL A 440 20.78 -5.78 23.09
CA VAL A 440 21.02 -5.42 24.50
C VAL A 440 22.42 -5.85 24.94
N CYS A 441 22.81 -7.09 24.65
CA CYS A 441 24.15 -7.58 24.97
C CYS A 441 25.26 -6.73 24.33
N LEU A 442 25.16 -6.47 23.02
CA LEU A 442 26.15 -5.69 22.28
C LEU A 442 26.27 -4.25 22.82
N ARG A 443 25.14 -3.58 23.10
CA ARG A 443 25.12 -2.23 23.67
C ARG A 443 25.74 -2.18 25.06
N VAL A 444 25.40 -3.13 25.93
CA VAL A 444 25.97 -3.18 27.30
C VAL A 444 27.47 -3.43 27.28
N LEU A 445 27.95 -4.22 26.32
CA LEU A 445 29.37 -4.47 26.12
C LEU A 445 30.10 -3.35 25.36
N GLY A 446 29.39 -2.34 24.85
CA GLY A 446 29.96 -1.24 24.07
C GLY A 446 30.47 -1.66 22.68
N ILE A 447 29.87 -2.70 22.09
CA ILE A 447 30.28 -3.29 20.81
C ILE A 447 29.29 -2.84 19.71
N PRO A 448 29.76 -2.59 18.47
CA PRO A 448 28.88 -2.35 17.33
C PRO A 448 27.84 -3.46 17.15
N GLU A 449 26.60 -3.08 16.85
CA GLU A 449 25.48 -4.01 16.67
C GLU A 449 25.20 -4.37 15.20
N GLY A 450 25.98 -3.79 14.28
CA GLY A 450 25.89 -4.02 12.85
C GLY A 450 24.82 -3.17 12.17
N ARG A 451 24.50 -1.99 12.74
CA ARG A 451 23.58 -1.01 12.13
C ARG A 451 24.13 -0.50 10.79
N ILE A 452 23.23 -0.01 9.93
CA ILE A 452 23.61 0.67 8.69
C ILE A 452 24.52 1.85 9.05
N GLY A 453 25.76 1.85 8.54
CA GLY A 453 26.82 2.80 8.90
C GLY A 453 27.94 2.22 9.77
N GLU A 454 27.76 1.05 10.39
CA GLU A 454 28.80 0.36 11.19
C GLU A 454 29.58 -0.70 10.38
N GLU A 455 29.59 -0.56 9.05
CA GLU A 455 30.06 -1.57 8.09
C GLU A 455 31.57 -1.85 8.17
N GLU A 456 32.36 -0.91 8.71
CA GLU A 456 33.81 -1.03 8.87
C GLU A 456 34.26 -1.62 10.22
N SER A 457 33.32 -2.06 11.08
CA SER A 457 33.62 -2.68 12.38
C SER A 457 34.47 -3.95 12.31
N GLY A 458 34.71 -4.47 11.10
CA GLY A 458 35.63 -5.57 10.85
C GLY A 458 35.17 -6.93 11.38
N LEU A 459 33.98 -7.03 11.99
CA LEU A 459 33.45 -8.24 12.67
C LEU A 459 32.78 -9.25 11.74
N VAL A 460 32.19 -8.81 10.62
CA VAL A 460 31.53 -9.68 9.63
C VAL A 460 32.16 -9.46 8.25
N CYS A 461 32.99 -10.41 7.79
CA CYS A 461 33.47 -10.39 6.41
C CYS A 461 32.29 -10.58 5.45
N LYS A 462 32.12 -9.65 4.49
CA LYS A 462 31.28 -9.86 3.30
C LYS A 462 31.71 -11.20 2.69
N ARG A 463 30.85 -12.23 2.69
CA ARG A 463 31.04 -13.35 1.76
C ARG A 463 30.86 -12.76 0.36
N LYS A 464 31.96 -12.35 -0.24
CA LYS A 464 32.05 -12.01 -1.66
C LYS A 464 31.67 -13.30 -2.39
N ARG A 465 30.45 -13.39 -2.89
CA ARG A 465 30.11 -14.41 -3.88
C ARG A 465 30.91 -13.98 -5.11
N GLU A 466 32.11 -14.50 -5.26
CA GLU A 466 32.95 -14.24 -6.43
C GLU A 466 32.17 -14.69 -7.66
N ALA A 467 31.85 -13.72 -8.52
CA ALA A 467 31.50 -13.98 -9.89
C ALA A 467 32.75 -14.60 -10.53
N LYS A 468 32.76 -15.93 -10.70
CA LYS A 468 33.76 -16.60 -11.52
C LYS A 468 33.50 -16.23 -12.98
N THR A 469 34.31 -15.31 -13.49
CA THR A 469 34.57 -15.12 -14.91
C THR A 469 35.43 -16.27 -15.43
N ASN A 470 35.09 -16.73 -16.63
CA ASN A 470 35.85 -17.54 -17.59
C ASN A 470 36.05 -19.05 -17.30
N GLY A 471 35.41 -19.85 -18.16
CA GLY A 471 36.13 -20.51 -19.25
C GLY A 471 36.88 -21.82 -18.95
N ALA A 472 36.63 -22.79 -19.82
CA ALA A 472 37.33 -24.05 -20.04
C ALA A 472 36.89 -25.26 -19.18
N ALA A 473 36.73 -26.35 -19.94
CA ALA A 473 36.13 -27.62 -19.59
C ALA A 473 36.98 -28.45 -18.64
N GLU A 474 36.34 -29.31 -17.85
CA GLU A 474 36.72 -30.72 -17.74
C GLU A 474 35.58 -31.54 -17.10
N LYS A 475 35.42 -32.76 -17.62
CA LYS A 475 34.42 -33.75 -17.20
C LYS A 475 34.74 -34.25 -15.81
N GLU A 476 33.73 -34.40 -14.94
CA GLU A 476 33.72 -35.58 -14.05
C GLU A 476 32.33 -35.96 -13.53
N THR A 477 32.24 -37.25 -13.24
CA THR A 477 31.06 -38.11 -13.19
C THR A 477 30.13 -37.88 -11.99
N SER A 478 28.83 -38.00 -12.24
CA SER A 478 27.78 -38.03 -11.21
C SER A 478 27.73 -39.40 -10.51
N LYS A 479 27.83 -39.42 -9.18
CA LYS A 479 27.34 -40.52 -8.34
C LYS A 479 26.36 -39.97 -7.30
N LYS A 480 25.06 -40.16 -7.57
CA LYS A 480 23.98 -40.02 -6.59
C LYS A 480 24.01 -41.24 -5.65
N ARG A 481 24.04 -41.00 -4.34
CA ARG A 481 23.73 -42.02 -3.32
C ARG A 481 22.22 -42.11 -3.14
N HIS A 482 21.70 -43.31 -3.30
CA HIS A 482 20.38 -43.74 -2.88
C HIS A 482 20.27 -43.75 -1.35
N VAL A 483 19.10 -43.38 -0.83
CA VAL A 483 18.56 -43.96 0.40
C VAL A 483 17.11 -44.36 0.07
N SER A 484 16.83 -45.64 0.30
CA SER A 484 15.59 -46.37 0.11
C SER A 484 14.65 -46.25 1.31
N ALA A 485 13.34 -46.33 1.07
CA ALA A 485 12.39 -46.97 1.98
C ALA A 485 11.09 -47.35 1.24
N ASP A 486 10.97 -48.66 1.05
CA ASP A 486 9.85 -49.57 0.79
C ASP A 486 8.40 -49.07 0.79
N LYS A 487 7.63 -49.60 -0.18
CA LYS A 487 6.35 -50.28 0.07
C LYS A 487 5.96 -51.21 -1.10
N GLU A 488 5.76 -52.48 -0.75
CA GLU A 488 5.24 -53.63 -1.51
C GLU A 488 3.92 -53.31 -2.22
N THR A 489 3.86 -53.45 -3.56
CA THR A 489 3.31 -54.57 -4.37
C THR A 489 1.88 -55.02 -4.04
N GLU A 490 0.97 -54.80 -5.00
CA GLU A 490 0.16 -55.90 -5.54
C GLU A 490 -0.29 -55.61 -6.99
N THR A 491 -0.35 -56.68 -7.76
CA THR A 491 -0.39 -56.77 -9.22
C THR A 491 -1.79 -57.05 -9.77
N SER A 492 -2.09 -56.56 -10.97
CA SER A 492 -2.85 -57.36 -11.96
C SER A 492 -2.66 -56.84 -13.40
N LYS A 493 -2.12 -57.71 -14.27
CA LYS A 493 -2.22 -57.72 -15.74
C LYS A 493 -3.71 -57.96 -16.13
N ALA A 494 -4.25 -57.81 -17.34
CA ALA A 494 -3.70 -57.82 -18.70
C ALA A 494 -4.80 -57.40 -19.72
N ALA A 495 -4.33 -57.01 -20.91
CA ALA A 495 -4.79 -57.46 -22.23
C ALA A 495 -5.99 -56.82 -22.98
N ASN A 496 -5.81 -56.92 -24.31
CA ASN A 496 -6.67 -56.63 -25.46
C ASN A 496 -6.79 -55.16 -25.88
N GLY A 497 -6.67 -54.80 -27.16
CA GLY A 497 -6.55 -55.58 -28.39
C GLY A 497 -6.68 -54.61 -29.57
N ASP A 498 -5.95 -54.92 -30.63
CA ASP A 498 -5.73 -54.17 -31.87
C ASP A 498 -7.04 -53.96 -32.70
N HIS A 499 -7.19 -52.78 -33.32
CA HIS A 499 -7.86 -52.64 -34.64
C HIS A 499 -7.49 -51.31 -35.34
N ARG A 500 -6.61 -51.42 -36.34
CA ARG A 500 -6.49 -50.60 -37.57
C ARG A 500 -7.86 -50.44 -38.25
N LYS A 501 -8.26 -49.36 -38.95
CA LYS A 501 -7.68 -48.61 -40.12
C LYS A 501 -8.82 -47.64 -40.65
N PRO A 502 -8.70 -46.87 -41.76
CA PRO A 502 -7.99 -45.60 -41.97
C PRO A 502 -8.90 -44.44 -42.52
N ASP A 503 -8.27 -43.29 -42.77
CA ASP A 503 -8.76 -42.05 -43.40
C ASP A 503 -9.50 -42.18 -44.75
N THR A 504 -10.46 -41.27 -45.02
CA THR A 504 -10.43 -40.30 -46.17
C THR A 504 -11.58 -39.24 -46.09
N PRO A 505 -11.44 -38.06 -46.75
CA PRO A 505 -12.20 -36.79 -46.52
C PRO A 505 -13.08 -36.42 -47.75
N PRO A 506 -13.31 -35.14 -48.13
CA PRO A 506 -13.89 -33.96 -47.47
C PRO A 506 -15.19 -33.49 -48.17
N GLU A 507 -15.97 -32.56 -47.61
CA GLU A 507 -16.86 -31.70 -48.43
C GLU A 507 -17.26 -30.39 -47.68
N GLN A 508 -16.87 -29.25 -48.26
CA GLN A 508 -17.55 -27.95 -48.16
C GLN A 508 -18.64 -27.88 -49.26
N PRO A 509 -19.47 -26.83 -49.41
CA PRO A 509 -19.70 -25.62 -48.61
C PRO A 509 -21.20 -25.31 -48.33
N GLN A 510 -21.46 -24.44 -47.34
CA GLN A 510 -22.30 -23.23 -47.48
C GLN A 510 -22.09 -22.29 -46.29
#